data_AF-A0A3C1A6C9-F1
#
_entry.id   AF-A0A3C1A6C9-F1
#
_cell.length_a   1.000
_cell.length_b   1.000
_cell.length_c   1.000
_cell.angle_alpha   90.00
_cell.angle_beta   90.00
_cell.angle_gamma   90.00
#
_symmetry.space_group_name_H-M   'P 1'
#
loop_
_entity.id
_entity.type
_entity.pdbx_description
1 polymer ?
#
loop_
_entity_poly.entity_id
_entity_poly.type
_entity_poly.pdbx_seq_one_letter_code
_entity_poly.pdbx_strand_id
1 'polypeptide(L)' 'MHLKLELLKGAIFEAITRGLSYAEIDANKIADTMAIKALSEIQQILSDEEKSDFEIVDEIVNVFEKYNLDFGGCHDFG' A
#
# COMPACT_ATOMS: atom_id res chain seq x y z
N MET A 1 -14.73 -20.74 26.16
CA MET A 1 -13.86 -20.94 24.97
C MET A 1 -13.13 -19.66 24.54
N HIS A 2 -13.65 -18.47 24.84
CA HIS A 2 -13.09 -17.19 24.39
C HIS A 2 -11.74 -16.82 25.03
N LEU A 3 -11.54 -17.09 26.33
CA LEU A 3 -10.31 -16.76 27.06
C LEU A 3 -9.05 -17.42 26.47
N LYS A 4 -9.16 -18.67 26.01
CA LYS A 4 -8.03 -19.39 25.37
C LYS A 4 -7.62 -18.75 24.06
N LEU A 5 -8.57 -18.21 23.30
CA LEU A 5 -8.31 -17.53 22.04
C LEU A 5 -7.60 -16.18 22.28
N GLU A 6 -8.06 -15.42 23.27
CA GLU A 6 -7.45 -14.13 23.63
C GLU A 6 -6.02 -14.30 24.17
N LEU A 7 -5.78 -15.31 25.01
CA LEU A 7 -4.43 -15.66 25.47
C LEU A 7 -3.52 -16.10 24.32
N LEU A 8 -4.05 -16.85 23.36
CA LEU A 8 -3.32 -17.27 22.17
C LEU A 8 -2.96 -16.08 21.27
N LYS A 9 -3.91 -15.16 21.03
CA LYS A 9 -3.65 -13.92 20.27
C LYS A 9 -2.53 -13.11 20.91
N GLY A 10 -2.58 -12.93 22.23
CA GLY A 10 -1.54 -12.20 22.96
C GLY A 10 -0.17 -12.87 22.83
N ALA A 11 -0.10 -14.19 23.03
CA ALA A 11 1.16 -14.93 22.91
C ALA A 11 1.75 -14.90 21.50
N ILE A 12 0.90 -15.01 20.46
CA ILE A 12 1.33 -14.92 19.06
C ILE A 12 1.82 -13.50 18.75
N PHE A 13 1.08 -12.48 19.18
CA PHE A 13 1.47 -11.08 18.96
C PHE A 13 2.83 -10.78 19.60
N GLU A 14 3.03 -11.17 20.86
CA GLU A 14 4.32 -11.00 21.55
C GLU A 14 5.46 -11.73 20.84
N ALA A 15 5.24 -12.97 20.39
CA ALA A 15 6.26 -13.73 19.67
C ALA A 15 6.65 -13.06 18.33
N ILE A 16 5.65 -12.56 17.59
CA ILE A 16 5.87 -11.84 16.33
C ILE A 16 6.59 -10.53 16.59
N THR A 17 6.12 -9.69 17.53
CA THR A 17 6.76 -8.41 17.84
C THR A 17 8.21 -8.60 18.29
N ARG A 18 8.48 -9.64 19.09
CA ARG A 18 9.85 -9.96 19.51
C ARG A 18 10.70 -10.42 18.33
N GLY A 19 10.19 -11.27 17.44
CA GLY A 19 10.87 -11.66 16.20
C GLY A 19 11.17 -10.46 15.30
N LEU A 20 10.20 -9.56 15.14
CA LEU A 20 10.34 -8.34 14.36
C LEU A 20 11.29 -7.32 15.00
N SER A 21 11.43 -7.30 16.33
CA SER A 21 12.42 -6.43 17.00
C SER A 21 13.88 -6.84 16.74
N TYR A 22 14.11 -8.11 16.35
CA TYR A 22 15.42 -8.61 15.94
C TYR A 22 15.62 -8.55 14.42
N ALA A 23 14.54 -8.44 13.65
CA ALA A 23 14.62 -8.15 12.23
C ALA A 23 14.86 -6.65 12.08
N GLU A 24 15.99 -6.26 11.50
CA GLU A 24 16.22 -4.87 11.13
C GLU A 24 15.29 -4.52 9.97
N ILE A 25 14.07 -4.08 10.29
CA ILE A 25 13.07 -3.68 9.31
C ILE A 25 13.49 -2.30 8.80
N ASP A 26 14.18 -2.30 7.65
CA ASP A 26 14.52 -1.07 6.96
C ASP A 26 13.27 -0.49 6.31
N ALA A 27 12.64 0.45 7.03
CA ALA A 27 11.46 1.18 6.56
C ALA A 27 11.71 1.92 5.23
N ASN A 28 12.94 2.38 4.98
CA ASN A 28 13.28 3.04 3.72
C ASN A 28 13.25 2.04 2.57
N LYS A 29 13.80 0.84 2.76
CA LYS A 29 13.75 -0.22 1.75
C LYS A 29 12.32 -0.66 1.43
N ILE A 30 11.44 -0.67 2.43
CA ILE A 30 10.01 -0.94 2.24
C ILE A 30 9.37 0.19 1.43
N ALA A 31 9.60 1.44 1.80
CA ALA A 31 9.09 2.61 1.09
C ALA A 31 9.57 2.64 -0.37
N ASP A 32 10.86 2.41 -0.62
CA ASP A 32 11.45 2.33 -1.96
C ASP A 32 10.81 1.23 -2.79
N THR A 33 10.62 0.04 -2.20
CA THR A 33 9.98 -1.09 -2.89
C THR A 33 8.53 -0.76 -3.25
N MET A 34 7.80 -0.10 -2.36
CA MET A 34 6.42 0.34 -2.62
C MET A 34 6.37 1.40 -3.73
N ALA A 35 7.24 2.41 -3.67
CA ALA A 35 7.33 3.47 -4.67
C ALA A 35 7.67 2.92 -6.07
N ILE A 36 8.66 2.02 -6.16
CA ILE A 36 9.04 1.38 -7.43
C ILE A 36 7.86 0.60 -8.03
N LYS A 37 7.11 -0.14 -7.20
CA LYS A 37 5.93 -0.89 -7.67
C LYS A 37 4.82 0.04 -8.15
N ALA A 38 4.48 1.06 -7.37
CA ALA A 38 3.46 2.04 -7.75
C ALA A 38 3.81 2.74 -9.08
N LEU A 39 5.06 3.20 -9.22
CA LEU A 39 5.55 3.83 -10.46
C LEU A 39 5.53 2.86 -11.65
N SER A 40 5.87 1.59 -11.44
CA SER A 40 5.82 0.59 -12.51
C SER A 40 4.39 0.32 -12.99
N GLU A 41 3.39 0.34 -12.10
CA GLU A 41 1.98 0.19 -12.48
C GLU A 41 1.48 1.44 -13.23
N ILE A 42 1.83 2.64 -12.74
CA ILE A 42 1.51 3.90 -13.43
C ILE A 42 2.10 3.92 -14.84
N GLN A 43 3.35 3.46 -15.01
CA GLN A 43 3.97 3.38 -16.33
C GLN A 43 3.20 2.45 -17.28
N GLN A 44 2.70 1.31 -16.77
CA GLN A 44 1.89 0.38 -17.57
C GLN A 44 0.58 1.03 -18.02
N ILE A 45 -0.09 1.77 -17.13
CA ILE A 45 -1.32 2.52 -17.45
C ILE A 45 -1.03 3.57 -18.54
N LEU A 46 0.04 4.34 -18.40
CA LEU A 46 0.45 5.38 -19.35
C LEU A 46 0.88 4.82 -20.72
N SER A 47 1.23 3.54 -20.81
CA SER A 47 1.66 2.90 -22.06
C SER A 47 0.49 2.31 -22.85
N ASP A 48 -0.74 2.39 -22.33
CA ASP A 48 -1.94 1.86 -22.97
C ASP A 48 -2.58 2.93 -23.88
N GLU A 49 -2.32 2.83 -25.18
CA GLU A 49 -2.80 3.78 -26.19
C GLU A 49 -4.32 3.71 -26.45
N GLU A 50 -5.00 2.66 -25.96
CA GLU A 50 -6.45 2.48 -26.16
C GLU A 50 -7.27 3.24 -25.10
N LYS A 51 -6.65 3.72 -24.02
CA LYS A 51 -7.33 4.44 -22.95
C LYS A 51 -7.40 5.94 -23.22
N SER A 52 -8.53 6.53 -22.84
CA SER A 52 -8.67 7.97 -22.80
C SER A 52 -7.88 8.58 -21.63
N ASP A 53 -7.54 9.87 -21.75
CA ASP A 53 -6.89 10.63 -20.68
C ASP A 53 -7.65 10.54 -19.34
N PHE A 54 -8.99 10.47 -19.38
CA PHE A 54 -9.81 10.35 -18.18
C PHE A 54 -9.65 8.97 -17.51
N GLU A 55 -9.67 7.89 -18.29
CA GLU A 55 -9.47 6.53 -17.78
C GLU A 55 -8.05 6.34 -17.22
N ILE A 56 -7.05 6.93 -17.89
CA ILE A 56 -5.66 6.93 -17.40
C ILE A 56 -5.58 7.59 -16.02
N VAL A 57 -6.19 8.77 -15.84
CA VAL A 57 -6.14 9.50 -14.57
C VAL A 57 -6.87 8.73 -13.46
N ASP A 58 -8.06 8.20 -13.74
CA ASP A 58 -8.84 7.42 -12.76
C ASP A 58 -8.06 6.17 -12.30
N GLU A 59 -7.45 5.44 -13.24
CA GLU A 59 -6.62 4.29 -12.91
C GLU A 59 -5.36 4.67 -12.12
N ILE A 60 -4.71 5.80 -12.43
CA ILE A 60 -3.58 6.28 -11.64
C ILE A 60 -4.02 6.55 -10.20
N VAL A 61 -5.16 7.23 -9.98
CA VAL A 61 -5.70 7.47 -8.64
C VAL A 61 -5.95 6.14 -7.90
N ASN A 62 -6.50 5.14 -8.58
CA ASN A 62 -6.67 3.80 -8.03
C ASN A 62 -5.34 3.14 -7.61
N VAL A 63 -4.23 3.40 -8.30
CA VAL A 63 -2.89 2.94 -7.86
C VAL A 63 -2.49 3.63 -6.56
N PHE A 64 -2.68 4.94 -6.43
CA PHE A 64 -2.38 5.64 -5.18
C PHE A 64 -3.20 5.08 -4.01
N GLU A 65 -4.50 4.85 -4.18
CA GLU A 65 -5.35 4.21 -3.17
C GLU A 65 -4.87 2.81 -2.80
N LYS A 66 -4.55 1.97 -3.79
CA LYS A 66 -4.06 0.59 -3.59
C LYS A 66 -2.80 0.53 -2.72
N TYR A 67 -1.92 1.52 -2.84
CA TYR A 67 -0.68 1.59 -2.07
C TYR A 67 -0.78 2.47 -0.81
N ASN A 68 -1.98 2.94 -0.45
CA ASN A 68 -2.23 3.91 0.63
C ASN A 68 -1.36 5.17 0.52
N LEU A 69 -1.15 5.66 -0.70
CA LEU A 69 -0.44 6.89 -0.99
C LEU A 69 -1.43 8.04 -1.09
N ASP A 70 -1.07 9.20 -0.53
CA ASP A 70 -1.85 10.41 -0.68
C ASP A 70 -1.72 10.96 -2.10
N PHE A 71 -2.84 11.12 -2.78
CA PHE A 71 -2.95 11.72 -4.11
C PHE A 71 -3.58 13.13 -4.06
N GLY A 72 -3.91 13.62 -2.85
CA GLY A 72 -4.61 14.87 -2.64
C GLY A 72 -6.08 14.81 -3.04
N GLY A 73 -6.80 15.89 -2.75
CA GLY A 73 -8.16 16.09 -3.23
C GLY A 73 -8.20 17.32 -4.14
N CYS A 74 -8.77 17.18 -5.32
CA CYS A 74 -9.19 18.30 -6.14
C CYS A 74 -10.71 18.30 -6.18
N HIS A 75 -11.34 19.12 -5.33
CA HIS A 75 -12.77 19.38 -5.44
C HIS A 75 -12.99 20.33 -6.61
N ASP A 76 -13.27 19.82 -7.81
CA ASP A 76 -13.73 20.66 -8.91
C ASP A 76 -15.09 20.18 -9.43
N PHE A 77 -16.14 20.90 -9.01
CA PHE A 77 -17.25 21.37 -9.84
C PHE A 77 -17.92 22.54 -9.09
N GLY A 78 -17.42 23.75 -9.31
CA GLY A 78 -18.13 25.01 -9.13
C GLY A 78 -18.35 25.67 -10.48
#